data_AF-A0A543E9Q4-F1
#
_entry.id   AF-A0A543E9Q4-F1
#
_cell.length_a   1.000
_cell.length_b   1.000
_cell.length_c   1.000
_cell.angle_alpha   90.00
_cell.angle_beta   90.00
_cell.angle_gamma   90.00
#
_symmetry.space_group_name_H-M   'P 1'
#
loop_
_entity.id
_entity.type
_entity.pdbx_description
1 polymer ?
#
loop_
_entity_poly.entity_id
_entity_poly.type
_entity_poly.pdbx_seq_one_letter_code
_entity_poly.pdbx_strand_id
1 'polypeptide(L)'
;MNNITYTDSKGNVGVLSTVAIHELTDNLALTVHDSGKTIFVGVDAKAVTLPPTKKGLKFTFVNTGDAGNNIIKVSPAATDGISGTVGAVTLDGTVNKAAQNTKATAKTGDNITIVGTGNAGAKAWIVISGTGVWAKEA
;
A
#
# COMPACT_ATOMS: atom_id res chain seq x y z
N MET A 1 -9.71 8.12 -11.72
CA MET A 1 -10.57 8.32 -10.53
C MET A 1 -11.78 9.11 -10.99
N ASN A 2 -13.00 8.66 -10.70
CA ASN A 2 -14.19 9.45 -11.02
C ASN A 2 -14.26 10.60 -10.03
N ASN A 3 -13.93 11.81 -10.50
CA ASN A 3 -14.06 13.02 -9.73
C ASN A 3 -15.53 13.43 -9.72
N ILE A 4 -16.15 13.49 -8.54
CA ILE A 4 -17.50 14.04 -8.40
C ILE A 4 -17.33 15.54 -8.16
N THR A 5 -17.75 16.35 -9.13
CA THR A 5 -17.84 17.80 -8.96
C THR A 5 -19.13 18.15 -8.24
N TYR A 6 -19.03 18.93 -7.17
CA TYR A 6 -20.18 19.55 -6.53
C TYR A 6 -20.03 21.06 -6.64
N THR A 7 -21.15 21.72 -6.86
CA THR A 7 -21.22 23.19 -6.86
C THR A 7 -21.98 23.60 -5.62
N ASP A 8 -21.38 24.45 -4.78
CA ASP A 8 -22.09 25.01 -3.64
C ASP A 8 -23.14 26.04 -4.09
N SER A 9 -23.99 26.50 -3.16
CA SER A 9 -25.03 27.49 -3.46
C SER A 9 -24.49 28.87 -3.87
N LYS A 10 -23.17 29.10 -3.78
CA LYS A 10 -22.48 30.32 -4.21
C LYS A 10 -21.76 30.14 -5.56
N GLY A 11 -21.89 28.97 -6.20
CA GLY A 11 -21.25 28.69 -7.50
C GLY A 11 -19.81 28.20 -7.40
N ASN A 12 -19.28 27.94 -6.20
CA ASN A 12 -17.93 27.39 -6.04
C ASN A 12 -17.92 25.92 -6.43
N VAL A 13 -17.01 25.53 -7.32
CA VAL A 13 -16.85 24.12 -7.73
C VAL A 13 -15.83 23.45 -6.80
N GLY A 14 -16.32 22.52 -5.99
CA GLY A 14 -15.49 21.59 -5.24
C GLY A 14 -15.35 20.27 -5.97
N VAL A 15 -14.19 19.63 -5.81
CA VAL A 15 -13.97 18.27 -6.29
C VAL A 15 -13.90 17.35 -5.07
N LEU A 16 -14.86 16.43 -4.94
CA LEU A 16 -14.72 15.34 -3.99
C LEU A 16 -13.80 14.29 -4.61
N SER A 17 -12.67 14.04 -3.94
CA SER A 17 -11.81 12.89 -4.24
C SER A 17 -12.35 11.70 -3.46
N THR A 18 -13.16 10.86 -4.11
CA THR A 18 -13.57 9.58 -3.53
C THR A 18 -12.37 8.64 -3.53
N VAL A 19 -11.94 8.18 -2.35
CA VAL A 19 -10.93 7.12 -2.25
C VAL A 19 -11.58 5.82 -2.69
N ALA A 20 -11.20 5.29 -3.84
CA ALA A 20 -11.69 4.00 -4.29
C ALA A 20 -11.07 2.89 -3.41
N ILE A 21 -11.93 2.17 -2.69
CA ILE A 21 -11.57 0.98 -1.93
C ILE A 21 -11.53 -0.21 -2.89
N HIS A 22 -10.47 -1.01 -2.81
CA HIS A 22 -10.36 -2.29 -3.50
C HIS A 22 -10.26 -3.41 -2.47
N GLU A 23 -11.25 -4.30 -2.44
CA GLU A 23 -11.22 -5.50 -1.60
C GLU A 23 -10.47 -6.62 -2.32
N LEU A 24 -9.39 -7.08 -1.71
CA LEU A 24 -8.57 -8.15 -2.24
C LEU A 24 -9.23 -9.50 -1.96
N THR A 25 -9.55 -10.24 -3.02
CA THR A 25 -10.09 -11.62 -2.93
C THR A 25 -9.09 -12.67 -3.42
N ASP A 26 -8.13 -12.28 -4.25
CA ASP A 26 -7.04 -13.12 -4.73
C ASP A 26 -5.76 -12.29 -4.96
N ASN A 27 -4.68 -12.91 -5.46
CA ASN A 27 -3.46 -12.19 -5.82
C ASN A 27 -3.77 -11.03 -6.80
N LEU A 28 -3.15 -9.88 -6.56
CA LEU A 28 -3.39 -8.66 -7.34
C LEU A 28 -2.09 -8.04 -7.82
N ALA A 29 -1.99 -7.81 -9.12
CA ALA A 29 -0.97 -6.96 -9.71
C ALA A 29 -1.54 -5.55 -9.89
N LEU A 30 -1.02 -4.59 -9.14
CA LEU A 30 -1.41 -3.19 -9.24
C LEU A 30 -0.78 -2.54 -10.46
N THR A 31 -1.52 -1.61 -11.04
CA THR A 31 -1.07 -0.79 -12.16
C THR A 31 -0.91 0.66 -11.72
N VAL A 32 -0.36 1.49 -12.60
CA VAL A 32 -0.28 2.94 -12.37
C VAL A 32 -1.65 3.59 -12.19
N HIS A 33 -2.72 2.99 -12.74
CA HIS A 33 -4.09 3.48 -12.64
C HIS A 33 -4.73 3.20 -11.27
N ASP A 34 -4.12 2.32 -10.47
CA ASP A 34 -4.55 2.00 -9.12
C ASP A 34 -3.96 2.93 -8.07
N SER A 35 -3.07 3.84 -8.47
CA SER A 35 -2.50 4.84 -7.57
C SER A 35 -3.59 5.66 -6.89
N GLY A 36 -3.43 5.88 -5.60
CA GLY A 36 -4.34 6.57 -4.69
C GLY A 36 -5.49 5.72 -4.14
N LYS A 37 -5.59 4.45 -4.55
CA LYS A 37 -6.53 3.50 -3.94
C LYS A 37 -6.07 3.05 -2.55
N THR A 38 -7.05 2.68 -1.74
CA THR A 38 -6.84 1.92 -0.51
C THR A 38 -7.23 0.47 -0.77
N ILE A 39 -6.32 -0.45 -0.51
CA ILE A 39 -6.48 -1.88 -0.73
C ILE A 39 -6.77 -2.53 0.62
N PHE A 40 -7.96 -3.11 0.76
CA PHE A 40 -8.38 -3.88 1.91
C PHE A 40 -8.02 -5.34 1.69
N VAL A 41 -7.25 -5.91 2.62
CA VAL A 41 -6.78 -7.29 2.55
C VAL A 41 -7.38 -8.07 3.71
N GLY A 42 -8.49 -8.74 3.43
CA GLY A 42 -9.23 -9.57 4.39
C GLY A 42 -8.88 -11.06 4.32
N VAL A 43 -8.04 -11.45 3.38
CA VAL A 43 -7.70 -12.85 3.08
C VAL A 43 -6.23 -13.15 3.41
N ASP A 44 -5.98 -14.36 3.91
CA ASP A 44 -4.62 -14.79 4.28
C ASP A 44 -3.75 -15.09 3.05
N ALA A 45 -2.47 -14.80 3.18
CA ALA A 45 -1.41 -15.23 2.27
C ALA A 45 -1.55 -14.78 0.80
N LYS A 46 -2.25 -13.68 0.54
CA LYS A 46 -2.31 -13.09 -0.81
C LYS A 46 -1.16 -12.13 -1.06
N ALA A 47 -0.63 -12.19 -2.27
CA ALA A 47 0.40 -11.29 -2.75
C ALA A 47 -0.24 -10.10 -3.48
N VAL A 48 0.18 -8.90 -3.09
CA VAL A 48 -0.10 -7.68 -3.84
C VAL A 48 1.19 -7.16 -4.44
N THR A 49 1.28 -7.15 -5.76
CA THR A 49 2.48 -6.73 -6.49
C THR A 49 2.33 -5.30 -6.97
N LEU A 50 3.29 -4.44 -6.63
CA LEU A 50 3.37 -3.06 -7.09
C LEU A 50 3.82 -3.00 -8.56
N PRO A 51 3.39 -1.98 -9.32
CA PRO A 51 4.00 -1.69 -10.62
C PRO A 51 5.47 -1.26 -10.41
N PRO A 52 6.28 -1.15 -11.48
CA PRO A 52 7.55 -0.44 -11.41
C PRO A 52 7.37 0.98 -10.87
N THR A 53 8.28 1.43 -10.02
CA THR A 53 8.15 2.75 -9.38
C THR A 53 8.03 3.88 -10.40
N LYS A 54 7.13 4.82 -10.12
CA LYS A 54 7.05 6.12 -10.77
C LYS A 54 6.82 7.18 -9.70
N LYS A 55 7.37 8.37 -9.93
CA LYS A 55 7.26 9.49 -9.00
C LYS A 55 5.79 9.81 -8.72
N GLY A 56 5.41 9.79 -7.45
CA GLY A 56 4.07 10.20 -7.00
C GLY A 56 3.00 9.11 -7.04
N LEU A 57 3.32 7.88 -7.45
CA LEU A 57 2.39 6.76 -7.23
C LEU A 57 2.21 6.54 -5.73
N LYS A 58 0.98 6.37 -5.26
CA LYS A 58 0.67 6.20 -3.84
C LYS A 58 -0.24 4.99 -3.65
N PHE A 59 0.05 4.13 -2.69
CA PHE A 59 -0.81 3.00 -2.36
C PHE A 59 -0.93 2.87 -0.85
N THR A 60 -2.14 2.53 -0.38
CA THR A 60 -2.41 2.25 1.03
C THR A 60 -2.92 0.82 1.13
N PHE A 61 -2.31 0.02 1.99
CA PHE A 61 -2.74 -1.35 2.27
C PHE A 61 -3.25 -1.40 3.70
N VAL A 62 -4.40 -2.03 3.93
CA VAL A 62 -5.03 -2.17 5.24
C VAL A 62 -5.42 -3.61 5.47
N ASN A 63 -5.01 -4.17 6.60
CA ASN A 63 -5.46 -5.47 7.06
C ASN A 63 -6.90 -5.37 7.57
N THR A 64 -7.82 -6.11 6.95
CA THR A 64 -9.22 -6.16 7.38
C THR A 64 -9.62 -7.51 7.97
N GLY A 65 -8.70 -8.47 8.04
CA GLY A 65 -8.98 -9.76 8.67
C GLY A 65 -8.70 -9.79 10.17
N ASP A 66 -8.95 -10.95 10.74
CA ASP A 66 -8.82 -11.19 12.18
C ASP A 66 -7.36 -11.14 12.66
N ALA A 67 -7.20 -10.77 13.93
CA ALA A 67 -5.89 -10.72 14.57
C ALA A 67 -5.21 -12.09 14.56
N GLY A 68 -3.93 -12.15 14.21
CA GLY A 68 -3.18 -13.40 14.14
C GLY A 68 -3.43 -14.25 12.89
N ASN A 69 -4.37 -13.86 12.02
CA ASN A 69 -4.81 -14.72 10.92
C ASN A 69 -4.14 -14.42 9.58
N ASN A 70 -4.08 -13.14 9.18
CA ASN A 70 -3.68 -12.76 7.83
C ASN A 70 -2.21 -12.32 7.76
N ILE A 71 -1.43 -12.94 6.87
CA ILE A 71 -0.21 -12.33 6.35
C ILE A 71 -0.52 -11.54 5.07
N ILE A 72 -0.13 -10.27 5.06
CA ILE A 72 -0.20 -9.42 3.87
C ILE A 72 1.20 -9.29 3.31
N LYS A 73 1.37 -9.51 2.01
CA LYS A 73 2.66 -9.32 1.32
C LYS A 73 2.52 -8.25 0.24
N VAL A 74 3.19 -7.12 0.43
CA VAL A 74 3.30 -6.05 -0.55
C VAL A 74 4.65 -6.18 -1.25
N SER A 75 4.65 -6.71 -2.47
CA SER A 75 5.84 -7.02 -3.24
C SER A 75 6.19 -5.88 -4.21
N PRO A 76 7.41 -5.35 -4.22
CA PRO A 76 7.86 -4.43 -5.25
C PRO A 76 8.15 -5.17 -6.57
N ALA A 77 8.36 -4.41 -7.65
CA ALA A 77 8.96 -4.96 -8.87
C ALA A 77 10.38 -5.49 -8.58
N ALA A 78 10.89 -6.39 -9.43
CA ALA A 78 12.15 -7.10 -9.18
C ALA A 78 13.38 -6.19 -8.99
N THR A 79 13.37 -4.98 -9.56
CA THR A 79 14.46 -3.99 -9.42
C THR A 79 14.26 -3.03 -8.25
N ASP A 80 13.13 -3.11 -7.56
CA ASP A 80 12.66 -2.09 -6.65
C ASP A 80 12.68 -2.61 -5.22
N GLY A 81 13.03 -1.73 -4.29
CA GLY A 81 12.97 -1.95 -2.85
C GLY A 81 11.94 -1.05 -2.17
N ILE A 82 11.47 -1.49 -1.00
CA ILE A 82 10.59 -0.70 -0.12
C ILE A 82 11.40 -0.29 1.10
N SER A 83 11.58 1.02 1.29
CA SER A 83 12.35 1.62 2.38
C SER A 83 11.45 2.43 3.31
N GLY A 84 11.81 2.49 4.59
CA GLY A 84 11.18 3.38 5.57
C GLY A 84 10.85 2.67 6.87
N THR A 85 10.11 3.33 7.75
CA THR A 85 9.83 2.82 9.10
C THR A 85 8.33 2.76 9.35
N VAL A 86 7.87 1.64 9.90
CA VAL A 86 6.51 1.48 10.43
C VAL A 86 6.61 1.06 11.89
N GLY A 87 6.08 1.89 12.79
CA GLY A 87 6.25 1.65 14.24
C GLY A 87 7.74 1.56 14.60
N ALA A 88 8.13 0.43 15.21
CA ALA A 88 9.52 0.16 15.59
C ALA A 88 10.33 -0.62 14.54
N VAL A 89 9.75 -0.96 13.38
CA VAL A 89 10.40 -1.78 12.35
C VAL A 89 10.84 -0.92 11.17
N THR A 90 12.09 -1.11 10.75
CA THR A 90 12.66 -0.46 9.57
C THR A 90 12.75 -1.45 8.42
N LEU A 91 12.19 -1.07 7.28
CA LEU A 91 12.41 -1.69 5.98
C LEU A 91 13.64 -1.05 5.34
N ASP A 92 14.64 -1.86 5.04
CA ASP A 92 15.97 -1.42 4.58
C ASP A 92 16.04 -1.11 3.08
N GLY A 93 14.97 -1.40 2.33
CA GLY A 93 14.98 -1.24 0.89
C GLY A 93 15.64 -2.38 0.13
N THR A 94 15.82 -3.58 0.71
CA THR A 94 16.31 -4.72 -0.08
C THR A 94 15.42 -4.91 -1.31
N VAL A 95 16.05 -4.94 -2.49
CA VAL A 95 15.34 -5.10 -3.76
C VAL A 95 14.66 -6.46 -3.85
N ASN A 96 13.50 -6.51 -4.51
CA ASN A 96 12.73 -7.74 -4.70
C ASN A 96 12.34 -8.44 -3.38
N LYS A 97 12.12 -7.67 -2.31
CA LYS A 97 11.65 -8.19 -1.03
C LYS A 97 10.35 -7.51 -0.64
N ALA A 98 9.35 -8.31 -0.29
CA ALA A 98 8.06 -7.80 0.13
C ALA A 98 8.14 -7.11 1.51
N ALA A 99 7.31 -6.09 1.71
CA ALA A 99 6.93 -5.64 3.04
C ALA A 99 5.77 -6.50 3.54
N GLN A 100 5.90 -7.10 4.72
CA GLN A 100 4.98 -8.11 5.23
C GLN A 100 4.35 -7.68 6.56
N ASN A 101 3.03 -7.56 6.60
CA ASN A 101 2.32 -7.50 7.88
C ASN A 101 2.34 -8.90 8.48
N THR A 102 3.23 -9.12 9.46
CA THR A 102 3.55 -10.46 9.95
C THR A 102 2.36 -11.10 10.65
N LYS A 103 2.03 -12.35 10.28
CA LYS A 103 0.83 -13.07 10.73
C LYS A 103 0.61 -13.02 12.24
N ALA A 104 1.64 -13.31 13.03
CA ALA A 104 1.54 -13.37 14.50
C ALA A 104 1.19 -12.03 15.17
N THR A 105 1.54 -10.91 14.54
CA THR A 105 1.31 -9.56 15.07
C THR A 105 0.19 -8.82 14.36
N ALA A 106 -0.29 -9.38 13.24
CA ALA A 106 -1.29 -8.80 12.38
C ALA A 106 -2.57 -8.54 13.18
N LYS A 107 -3.11 -7.32 13.05
CA LYS A 107 -4.39 -6.91 13.63
C LYS A 107 -5.22 -6.20 12.57
N THR A 108 -6.54 -6.28 12.72
CA THR A 108 -7.45 -5.45 11.94
C THR A 108 -7.09 -3.97 12.09
N GLY A 109 -6.91 -3.28 10.97
CA GLY A 109 -6.50 -1.87 10.92
C GLY A 109 -5.00 -1.62 10.79
N ASP A 110 -4.14 -2.66 10.90
CA ASP A 110 -2.73 -2.54 10.53
C ASP A 110 -2.64 -2.04 9.08
N ASN A 111 -1.82 -1.01 8.84
CA ASN A 111 -1.73 -0.41 7.52
C ASN A 111 -0.32 0.06 7.17
N ILE A 112 -0.06 0.18 5.88
CA ILE A 112 1.13 0.82 5.34
C ILE A 112 0.76 1.65 4.12
N THR A 113 1.24 2.89 4.07
CA THR A 113 1.12 3.77 2.93
C THR A 113 2.50 4.04 2.37
N ILE A 114 2.66 3.78 1.07
CA ILE A 114 3.92 3.94 0.36
C ILE A 114 3.79 4.88 -0.83
N VAL A 115 4.88 5.57 -1.16
CA VAL A 115 4.99 6.48 -2.31
C VAL A 115 6.16 6.09 -3.19
N GLY A 116 5.91 6.02 -4.50
CA GLY A 116 6.93 5.78 -5.52
C GLY A 116 7.80 7.02 -5.74
N THR A 117 9.11 6.83 -5.76
CA THR A 117 10.07 7.92 -6.01
C THR A 117 10.36 8.10 -7.50
N GLY A 118 10.11 7.07 -8.32
CA GLY A 118 10.48 7.02 -9.73
C GLY A 118 11.91 6.59 -10.01
N ASN A 119 12.68 6.23 -8.98
CA ASN A 119 14.04 5.69 -9.13
C ASN A 119 14.06 4.23 -8.67
N ALA A 120 14.47 3.31 -9.54
CA ALA A 120 14.63 1.90 -9.16
C ALA A 120 15.69 1.72 -8.04
N GLY A 121 15.74 0.54 -7.45
CA GLY A 121 16.65 0.19 -6.36
C GLY A 121 16.04 0.39 -4.98
N ALA A 122 16.89 0.53 -3.97
CA ALA A 122 16.45 0.38 -2.57
C ALA A 122 15.39 1.40 -2.11
N LYS A 123 15.41 2.59 -2.72
CA LYS A 123 14.52 3.71 -2.40
C LYS A 123 13.43 3.91 -3.46
N ALA A 124 13.07 2.86 -4.19
CA ALA A 124 12.02 2.91 -5.20
C ALA A 124 10.66 3.24 -4.59
N TRP A 125 10.36 2.68 -3.42
CA TRP A 125 9.16 2.96 -2.65
C TRP A 125 9.52 3.42 -1.25
N ILE A 126 8.92 4.51 -0.80
CA ILE A 126 9.13 5.07 0.54
C ILE A 126 7.85 4.95 1.36
N VAL A 127 7.96 4.36 2.54
CA VAL A 127 6.88 4.39 3.54
C VAL A 127 6.71 5.82 4.05
N ILE A 128 5.48 6.32 3.99
CA ILE A 128 5.14 7.68 4.48
C ILE A 128 4.22 7.67 5.71
N SER A 129 3.52 6.56 5.94
CA SER A 129 2.72 6.33 7.14
C SER A 129 2.42 4.84 7.28
N GLY A 130 2.14 4.40 8.50
CA GLY A 130 1.70 3.04 8.76
C GLY A 130 1.53 2.76 10.24
N THR A 131 0.87 1.66 10.55
CA THR A 131 0.70 1.10 11.89
C THR A 131 0.87 -0.42 11.83
N GLY A 132 1.10 -1.02 12.99
CA GLY A 132 1.35 -2.45 13.11
C GLY A 132 2.82 -2.80 12.88
N VAL A 133 3.08 -4.09 12.67
CA VAL A 133 4.42 -4.63 12.43
C VAL A 133 4.52 -5.05 10.97
N TRP A 134 5.41 -4.37 10.24
CA TRP A 134 5.69 -4.63 8.83
C TRP A 134 7.16 -4.99 8.66
N ALA A 135 7.46 -6.27 8.50
CA ALA A 135 8.81 -6.78 8.34
C ALA A 135 9.16 -7.01 6.87
N LYS A 136 10.44 -6.88 6.53
CA LYS A 136 10.96 -7.31 5.24
C LYS A 136 10.84 -8.83 5.13
N GLU A 137 10.44 -9.34 3.97
CA GLU A 137 10.58 -10.74 3.62
C GLU A 137 12.03 -11.23 3.80
N ALA A 138 12.21 -12.43 4.35
CA ALA A 138 13.51 -13.03 4.59
C ALA A 138 14.38 -13.02 3.32
#